data_AF-A0A8D8WW90-F1
#
_entry.id   AF-A0A8D8WW90-F1
#
_cell.length_a   1.000
_cell.length_b   1.000
_cell.length_c   1.000
_cell.angle_alpha   90.00
_cell.angle_beta   90.00
_cell.angle_gamma   90.00
#
_symmetry.space_group_name_H-M   'P 1'
#
loop_
_entity.id
_entity.type
_entity.pdbx_description
1 polymer ?
#
loop_
_entity_poly.entity_id
_entity_poly.type
_entity_poly.pdbx_seq_one_letter_code
_entity_poly.pdbx_strand_id
1 'polypeptide(L)'
;MAVSDQDTLLEKIGDMYESKTNKITDIVLDNVWKKLEPLINEITMLKKKTIFYENDHKRRNFVLYGVHENQQESFQELSKCVLNILNCLMQTDISLYEIDHIYRLGHKKSYASRPILVKCLTSWRKEEIMRNGKHLKGRGIYIEHDLSKEQVRRRRELIPEMMEQRKQGKHAVIKLDQLIVKGQESNEDETPQEMKVKTVVPKKKKNNIEIVAKEKEEITSNEKQWKIGVQDKTEHEEQNELKDQHKIYISTRNSKSRTKHKQKASRK
;
A
#
# COMPACT_ATOMS: atom_id res chain seq x y z
N MET A 1 5.92 -72.89 14.43
CA MET A 1 5.14 -71.96 15.28
C MET A 1 5.98 -70.89 15.97
N ALA A 2 7.32 -70.86 15.86
CA ALA A 2 8.17 -69.90 16.57
C ALA A 2 8.40 -68.52 15.87
N VAL A 3 7.98 -68.36 14.61
CA VAL A 3 8.19 -67.11 13.84
C VAL A 3 7.24 -65.98 14.29
N SER A 4 6.04 -66.34 14.78
CA SER A 4 4.98 -65.40 15.18
C SER A 4 5.29 -64.56 16.42
N ASP A 5 6.14 -65.06 17.33
CA ASP A 5 6.50 -64.35 18.57
C ASP A 5 7.64 -63.33 18.35
N GLN A 6 8.50 -63.56 17.34
CA GLN A 6 9.52 -62.58 16.96
C GLN A 6 8.92 -61.40 16.21
N ASP A 7 7.93 -61.64 15.34
CA ASP A 7 7.25 -60.58 14.60
C ASP A 7 6.44 -59.66 15.52
N THR A 8 5.74 -60.22 16.51
CA THR A 8 5.02 -59.44 17.54
C THR A 8 5.97 -58.67 18.47
N LEU A 9 7.18 -59.17 18.72
CA LEU A 9 8.20 -58.43 19.46
C LEU A 9 8.74 -57.24 18.65
N LEU A 10 8.97 -57.42 17.35
CA LEU A 10 9.42 -56.36 16.44
C LEU A 10 8.38 -55.25 16.29
N GLU A 11 7.08 -55.60 16.20
CA GLU A 11 5.97 -54.64 16.14
C GLU A 11 5.91 -53.77 17.42
N LYS A 12 5.98 -54.39 18.61
CA LYS A 12 6.01 -53.66 19.89
C LYS A 12 7.22 -52.74 20.03
N ILE A 13 8.37 -53.17 19.51
CA ILE A 13 9.58 -52.34 19.49
C ILE A 13 9.37 -51.13 18.57
N GLY A 14 8.76 -51.34 17.39
CA GLY A 14 8.36 -50.29 16.46
C GLY A 14 7.45 -49.25 17.10
N ASP A 15 6.35 -49.69 17.74
CA ASP A 15 5.40 -48.81 18.44
C ASP A 15 6.07 -48.01 19.56
N MET A 16 6.98 -48.64 20.31
CA MET A 16 7.75 -47.97 21.37
C MET A 16 8.65 -46.87 20.78
N TYR A 17 9.37 -47.16 19.69
CA TYR A 17 10.23 -46.18 19.03
C TYR A 17 9.41 -45.04 18.43
N GLU A 18 8.27 -45.33 17.82
CA GLU A 18 7.36 -44.31 17.28
C GLU A 18 6.81 -43.41 18.39
N SER A 19 6.36 -44.00 19.51
CA SER A 19 5.89 -43.26 20.69
C SER A 19 6.98 -42.33 21.26
N LYS A 20 8.21 -42.82 21.39
CA LYS A 20 9.35 -42.00 21.84
C LYS A 20 9.66 -40.88 20.85
N THR A 21 9.65 -41.16 19.55
CA THR A 21 9.94 -40.19 18.50
C THR A 21 8.89 -39.08 18.45
N ASN A 22 7.60 -39.43 18.58
CA ASN A 22 6.51 -38.47 18.65
C ASN A 22 6.63 -37.56 19.89
N LYS A 23 6.96 -38.13 21.06
CA LYS A 23 7.20 -37.35 22.29
C LYS A 23 8.36 -36.36 22.12
N ILE A 24 9.48 -36.81 21.55
CA ILE A 24 10.63 -35.93 21.27
C ILE A 24 10.21 -34.82 20.28
N THR A 25 9.47 -35.18 19.24
CA THR A 25 8.99 -34.23 18.22
C THR A 25 8.09 -33.17 18.84
N ASP A 26 7.15 -33.55 19.71
CA ASP A 26 6.26 -32.62 20.40
C ASP A 26 7.03 -31.65 21.31
N ILE A 27 8.03 -32.15 22.05
CA ILE A 27 8.91 -31.31 22.89
C ILE A 27 9.70 -30.31 22.03
N VAL A 28 10.28 -30.78 20.92
CA VAL A 28 11.03 -29.92 20.00
C VAL A 28 10.11 -28.86 19.39
N LEU A 29 8.90 -29.25 18.94
CA LEU A 29 7.92 -28.32 18.39
C LEU A 29 7.50 -27.27 19.41
N ASP A 30 7.18 -27.66 20.65
CA ASP A 30 6.80 -26.73 21.71
C ASP A 30 7.92 -25.71 22.02
N ASN A 31 9.16 -26.18 22.10
CA ASN A 31 10.32 -25.31 22.30
C ASN A 31 10.54 -24.34 21.12
N VAL A 32 10.32 -24.81 19.88
CA VAL A 32 10.38 -23.95 18.68
C VAL A 32 9.25 -22.91 18.72
N TRP A 33 8.02 -23.30 19.06
CA TRP A 33 6.89 -22.38 19.18
C TRP A 33 7.12 -21.31 20.26
N LYS A 34 7.62 -21.70 21.43
CA LYS A 34 7.97 -20.78 22.53
C LYS A 34 9.01 -19.74 22.12
N LYS A 35 9.92 -20.08 21.21
CA LYS A 35 10.90 -19.13 20.64
C LYS A 35 10.34 -18.32 19.48
N LEU A 36 9.45 -18.90 18.68
CA LEU A 36 8.90 -18.26 17.49
C LEU A 36 7.83 -17.21 17.81
N GLU A 37 6.98 -17.48 18.81
CA GLU A 37 5.92 -16.58 19.24
C GLU A 37 6.39 -15.16 19.63
N PRO A 38 7.40 -14.97 20.50
CA PRO A 38 7.89 -13.64 20.83
C PRO A 38 8.50 -12.91 19.62
N LEU A 39 9.18 -13.63 18.72
CA LEU A 39 9.74 -13.06 17.49
C LEU A 39 8.64 -12.57 16.54
N ILE A 40 7.56 -13.35 16.36
CA ILE A 40 6.40 -12.94 15.56
C ILE A 40 5.77 -11.69 16.16
N ASN A 41 5.62 -11.64 17.48
CA ASN A 41 5.05 -10.48 18.18
C ASN A 41 5.92 -9.24 18.00
N GLU A 42 7.25 -9.37 18.15
CA GLU A 42 8.19 -8.28 17.95
C GLU A 42 8.18 -7.76 16.51
N ILE A 43 8.26 -8.65 15.51
CA ILE A 43 8.16 -8.28 14.09
C ILE A 43 6.83 -7.56 13.82
N THR A 44 5.73 -8.02 14.41
CA THR A 44 4.43 -7.38 14.24
C THR A 44 4.44 -5.98 14.85
N MET A 45 4.98 -5.79 16.06
CA MET A 45 5.11 -4.48 16.69
C MET A 45 6.00 -3.53 15.90
N LEU A 46 7.15 -4.02 15.41
CA LEU A 46 8.07 -3.23 14.60
C LEU A 46 7.41 -2.78 13.30
N LYS A 47 6.71 -3.67 12.60
CA LYS A 47 5.92 -3.32 11.41
C LYS A 47 4.88 -2.23 11.72
N LYS A 48 4.15 -2.35 12.83
CA LYS A 48 3.16 -1.33 13.26
C LYS A 48 3.83 0.03 13.51
N LYS A 49 4.98 0.07 14.18
CA LYS A 49 5.74 1.30 14.44
C LYS A 49 6.24 1.94 13.14
N THR A 50 6.81 1.15 12.23
CA THR A 50 7.28 1.66 10.93
C THR A 50 6.14 2.31 10.15
N ILE A 51 4.98 1.65 10.06
CA ILE A 51 3.79 2.21 9.39
C ILE A 51 3.36 3.52 10.06
N PHE A 52 3.35 3.58 11.39
CA PHE A 52 3.01 4.79 12.13
C PHE A 52 3.95 5.95 11.79
N TYR A 53 5.27 5.73 11.84
CA TYR A 53 6.25 6.77 11.55
C TYR A 53 6.24 7.22 10.09
N GLU A 54 6.08 6.30 9.14
CA GLU A 54 5.92 6.64 7.73
C GLU A 54 4.67 7.51 7.50
N ASN A 55 3.54 7.13 8.10
CA ASN A 55 2.30 7.88 7.98
C ASN A 55 2.41 9.27 8.63
N ASP A 56 3.05 9.37 9.80
CA ASP A 56 3.26 10.66 10.48
C ASP A 56 4.18 11.58 9.65
N HIS A 57 5.27 11.04 9.12
CA HIS A 57 6.20 11.76 8.26
C HIS A 57 5.51 12.28 6.98
N LYS A 58 4.67 11.45 6.36
CA LYS A 58 3.95 11.80 5.12
C LYS A 58 2.67 12.61 5.34
N ARG A 59 2.14 12.70 6.55
CA ARG A 59 0.85 13.37 6.85
C ARG A 59 0.80 14.82 6.35
N ARG A 60 1.93 15.53 6.41
CA ARG A 60 2.07 16.94 6.01
C ARG A 60 2.47 17.12 4.54
N ASN A 61 2.64 16.03 3.81
CA ASN A 61 3.09 16.05 2.44
C ASN A 61 1.89 15.98 1.48
N PHE A 62 2.05 16.64 0.34
CA PHE A 62 1.20 16.43 -0.83
C PHE A 62 2.07 16.41 -2.08
N VAL A 63 1.52 15.83 -3.15
CA VAL A 63 2.22 15.70 -4.43
C VAL A 63 1.44 16.46 -5.49
N LEU A 64 2.14 17.36 -6.18
CA LEU A 64 1.65 18.04 -7.38
C LEU A 64 2.12 17.30 -8.62
N TYR A 65 1.22 17.15 -9.57
CA TYR A 65 1.47 16.50 -10.84
C TYR A 65 1.02 17.38 -12.00
N GLY A 66 1.57 17.13 -13.18
CA GLY A 66 1.23 17.88 -14.39
C GLY A 66 1.87 19.27 -14.45
N VAL A 67 2.84 19.56 -13.59
CA VAL A 67 3.61 20.81 -13.63
C VAL A 67 4.81 20.62 -14.54
N HIS A 68 4.92 21.44 -15.59
CA HIS A 68 6.03 21.39 -16.55
C HIS A 68 7.38 21.52 -15.83
N GLU A 69 8.40 20.81 -16.31
CA GLU A 69 9.74 20.78 -15.72
C GLU A 69 10.75 21.35 -16.72
N ASN A 70 11.43 22.43 -16.34
CA ASN A 70 12.47 23.03 -17.15
C ASN A 70 13.78 22.23 -17.08
N GLN A 71 14.62 22.33 -18.12
CA GLN A 71 15.88 21.58 -18.20
C GLN A 71 16.87 21.94 -17.09
N GLN A 72 16.88 23.20 -16.65
CA GLN A 72 17.72 23.73 -15.57
C GLN A 72 16.87 24.49 -14.54
N GLU A 73 15.86 23.82 -13.97
CA GLU A 73 15.01 24.40 -12.91
C GLU A 73 15.82 24.54 -11.61
N SER A 74 15.99 25.78 -11.14
CA SER A 74 16.56 26.06 -9.82
C SER A 74 15.52 25.88 -8.71
N PHE A 75 15.99 25.73 -7.46
CA PHE A 75 15.10 25.64 -6.30
C PHE A 75 14.20 26.87 -6.14
N GLN A 76 14.72 28.07 -6.43
CA GLN A 76 13.96 29.32 -6.33
C GLN A 76 12.82 29.38 -7.37
N GLU A 77 13.10 28.96 -8.60
CA GLU A 77 12.09 28.89 -9.66
C GLU A 77 11.01 27.86 -9.36
N LEU A 78 11.41 26.67 -8.88
CA LEU A 78 10.47 25.63 -8.46
C LEU A 78 9.57 26.14 -7.32
N SER A 79 10.16 26.74 -6.30
CA SER A 79 9.42 27.29 -5.15
C SER A 79 8.44 28.38 -5.58
N LYS A 80 8.86 29.29 -6.45
CA LYS A 80 8.00 30.34 -7.01
C LYS A 80 6.87 29.75 -7.86
N CYS A 81 7.15 28.73 -8.66
CA CYS A 81 6.15 28.03 -9.46
C CYS A 81 5.08 27.38 -8.57
N VAL A 82 5.51 26.66 -7.52
CA VAL A 82 4.60 26.04 -6.55
C VAL A 82 3.74 27.09 -5.84
N LEU A 83 4.33 28.18 -5.34
CA LEU A 83 3.58 29.26 -4.69
C LEU A 83 2.57 29.92 -5.64
N ASN A 84 2.93 30.12 -6.91
CA ASN A 84 1.99 30.64 -7.90
C ASN A 84 0.82 29.68 -8.13
N ILE A 85 1.05 28.37 -8.16
CA ILE A 85 -0.02 27.37 -8.27
C ILE A 85 -0.93 27.46 -7.04
N LEU A 86 -0.37 27.48 -5.84
CA LEU A 86 -1.14 27.54 -4.59
C LEU A 86 -1.95 28.85 -4.48
N ASN A 87 -1.31 30.00 -4.71
CA ASN A 87 -1.93 31.29 -4.47
C ASN A 87 -2.84 31.71 -5.61
N CYS A 88 -2.37 31.63 -6.85
CA CYS A 88 -3.12 32.13 -8.01
C CYS A 88 -4.15 31.11 -8.51
N LEU A 89 -3.83 29.81 -8.49
CA LEU A 89 -4.74 28.78 -9.03
C LEU A 89 -5.65 28.17 -7.96
N MET A 90 -5.15 28.01 -6.72
CA MET A 90 -5.90 27.36 -5.65
C MET A 90 -6.53 28.33 -4.64
N GLN A 91 -6.10 29.60 -4.62
CA GLN A 91 -6.62 30.66 -3.74
C GLN A 91 -6.41 30.34 -2.25
N THR A 92 -5.24 29.81 -1.89
CA THR A 92 -4.91 29.39 -0.51
C THR A 92 -4.08 30.40 0.29
N ASP A 93 -3.65 31.51 -0.32
CA ASP A 93 -2.81 32.58 0.28
C ASP A 93 -1.70 32.05 1.20
N ILE A 94 -0.68 31.43 0.61
CA ILE A 94 0.41 30.70 1.27
C ILE A 94 1.73 31.44 1.12
N SER A 95 2.45 31.56 2.23
CA SER A 95 3.82 32.05 2.25
C SER A 95 4.83 30.92 2.16
N LEU A 96 6.03 31.22 1.61
CA LEU A 96 7.13 30.25 1.56
C LEU A 96 7.51 29.73 2.96
N TYR A 97 7.40 30.58 3.99
CA TYR A 97 7.72 30.21 5.38
C TYR A 97 6.80 29.13 5.96
N GLU A 98 5.68 28.82 5.32
CA GLU A 98 4.75 27.76 5.74
C GLU A 98 5.09 26.39 5.11
N ILE A 99 6.07 26.37 4.21
CA ILE A 99 6.53 25.19 3.49
C ILE A 99 7.91 24.79 4.02
N ASP A 100 8.02 23.52 4.41
CA ASP A 100 9.24 22.90 4.94
C ASP A 100 10.16 22.49 3.78
N HIS A 101 9.64 21.73 2.81
CA HIS A 101 10.43 21.22 1.68
C HIS A 101 9.64 21.22 0.38
N ILE A 102 10.33 21.52 -0.73
CA ILE A 102 9.81 21.44 -2.10
C ILE A 102 10.87 20.78 -2.98
N TYR A 103 10.54 19.67 -3.64
CA TYR A 103 11.45 19.01 -4.58
C TYR A 103 10.71 18.11 -5.57
N ARG A 104 11.33 17.86 -6.73
CA ARG A 104 10.83 16.92 -7.76
C ARG A 104 11.12 15.47 -7.34
N LEU A 105 10.17 14.57 -7.55
CA LEU A 105 10.28 13.15 -7.26
C LEU A 105 10.89 12.36 -8.42
N GLY A 106 11.86 11.49 -8.11
CA GLY A 106 12.46 10.54 -9.05
C GLY A 106 13.49 11.15 -10.02
N HIS A 107 13.95 10.33 -10.96
CA HIS A 107 14.95 10.72 -11.97
C HIS A 107 14.34 11.48 -13.14
N LYS A 108 15.11 12.45 -13.66
CA LYS A 108 14.68 13.30 -14.77
C LYS A 108 14.50 12.46 -16.04
N LYS A 109 13.39 12.66 -16.74
CA LYS A 109 13.07 11.98 -18.00
C LYS A 109 12.83 13.00 -19.09
N SER A 110 13.30 12.72 -20.30
CA SER A 110 13.20 13.66 -21.44
C SER A 110 11.76 13.97 -21.87
N TYR A 111 10.82 13.05 -21.60
CA TYR A 111 9.44 13.12 -22.12
C TYR A 111 8.37 13.28 -21.05
N ALA A 112 8.74 13.38 -19.77
CA ALA A 112 7.77 13.44 -18.69
C ALA A 112 8.24 14.36 -17.57
N SER A 113 7.39 15.31 -17.19
CA SER A 113 7.64 16.16 -16.03
C SER A 113 7.48 15.37 -14.74
N ARG A 114 8.46 15.49 -13.84
CA ARG A 114 8.42 14.81 -12.56
C ARG A 114 7.37 15.41 -11.63
N PRO A 115 6.69 14.58 -10.81
CA PRO A 115 5.84 15.09 -9.73
C PRO A 115 6.66 15.95 -8.75
N ILE A 116 6.02 16.92 -8.10
CA ILE A 116 6.64 17.75 -7.07
C ILE A 116 6.08 17.33 -5.72
N LEU A 117 6.93 16.92 -4.80
CA LEU A 117 6.57 16.77 -3.40
C LEU A 117 6.69 18.10 -2.70
N VAL A 118 5.65 18.45 -1.95
CA VAL A 118 5.62 19.63 -1.08
C VAL A 118 5.28 19.17 0.33
N LYS A 119 6.12 19.55 1.29
CA LYS A 119 5.92 19.28 2.72
C LYS A 119 5.57 20.58 3.42
N CYS A 120 4.38 20.65 4.01
CA CYS A 120 3.99 21.80 4.82
C CYS A 120 4.57 21.68 6.24
N LEU A 121 4.71 22.83 6.93
CA LEU A 121 5.04 22.84 8.35
C LEU A 121 3.93 22.21 9.21
N THR A 122 2.66 22.43 8.85
CA THR A 122 1.50 21.91 9.59
C THR A 122 0.60 21.05 8.71
N SER A 123 0.00 20.01 9.32
CA SER A 123 -1.01 19.18 8.65
C SER A 123 -2.27 19.98 8.32
N TRP A 124 -2.63 20.93 9.19
CA TRP A 124 -3.74 21.85 8.96
C TRP A 124 -3.62 22.59 7.63
N ARG A 125 -2.43 23.18 7.38
CA ARG A 125 -2.18 23.93 6.16
C ARG A 125 -2.26 23.05 4.92
N LYS A 126 -1.69 21.85 5.01
CA LYS A 126 -1.83 20.84 3.96
C LYS A 126 -3.30 20.48 3.70
N GLU A 127 -4.14 20.29 4.73
CA GLU A 127 -5.56 19.97 4.55
C GLU A 127 -6.36 21.11 3.91
N GLU A 128 -6.03 22.37 4.24
CA GLU A 128 -6.57 23.53 3.56
C GLU A 128 -6.24 23.55 2.06
N ILE A 129 -4.97 23.31 1.71
CA ILE A 129 -4.52 23.16 0.33
C ILE A 129 -5.31 22.05 -0.37
N MET A 130 -5.40 20.86 0.22
CA MET A 130 -6.10 19.72 -0.37
C MET A 130 -7.58 20.01 -0.66
N ARG A 131 -8.27 20.73 0.23
CA ARG A 131 -9.67 21.16 0.03
C ARG A 131 -9.83 22.07 -1.20
N ASN A 132 -8.84 22.89 -1.48
CA ASN A 132 -8.83 23.82 -2.61
C ASN A 132 -8.31 23.22 -3.92
N GLY A 133 -7.84 21.96 -3.92
CA GLY A 133 -7.43 21.21 -5.12
C GLY A 133 -8.54 21.02 -6.17
N LYS A 134 -9.80 21.34 -5.83
CA LYS A 134 -10.91 21.40 -6.78
C LYS A 134 -10.75 22.51 -7.84
N HIS A 135 -10.01 23.58 -7.55
CA HIS A 135 -9.80 24.72 -8.45
C HIS A 135 -8.81 24.41 -9.60
N LEU A 136 -8.03 23.34 -9.47
CA LEU A 136 -7.10 22.87 -10.50
C LEU A 136 -7.78 22.06 -11.62
N LYS A 137 -9.07 21.73 -11.49
CA LYS A 137 -9.79 20.93 -12.48
C LYS A 137 -9.75 21.60 -13.86
N GLY A 138 -9.41 20.80 -14.88
CA GLY A 138 -9.35 21.26 -16.28
C GLY A 138 -8.05 21.95 -16.67
N ARG A 139 -7.09 22.13 -15.75
CA ARG A 139 -5.81 22.82 -16.02
C ARG A 139 -4.64 21.88 -16.30
N GLY A 140 -4.87 20.56 -16.35
CA GLY A 140 -3.81 19.55 -16.49
C GLY A 140 -2.96 19.32 -15.22
N ILE A 141 -3.13 20.15 -14.19
CA ILE A 141 -2.47 20.03 -12.89
C ILE A 141 -3.40 19.33 -11.90
N TYR A 142 -2.86 18.47 -11.06
CA TYR A 142 -3.61 17.83 -9.98
C TYR A 142 -2.75 17.62 -8.74
N ILE A 143 -3.44 17.47 -7.61
CA ILE A 143 -2.85 17.34 -6.28
C ILE A 143 -3.37 16.07 -5.61
N GLU A 144 -2.46 15.31 -5.00
CA GLU A 144 -2.78 14.09 -4.26
C GLU A 144 -2.05 14.05 -2.92
N HIS A 145 -2.54 13.19 -2.02
CA HIS A 145 -1.86 12.90 -0.76
C HIS A 145 -0.60 12.09 -1.05
N ASP A 146 0.50 12.38 -0.35
CA ASP A 146 1.63 11.46 -0.28
C ASP A 146 1.26 10.33 0.70
N LEU A 147 1.01 9.15 0.16
CA LEU A 147 0.54 7.99 0.92
C LEU A 147 1.67 6.99 1.13
N SER A 148 1.64 6.24 2.24
CA SER A 148 2.55 5.11 2.43
C SER A 148 2.15 3.93 1.54
N LYS A 149 3.08 2.98 1.32
CA LYS A 149 2.83 1.81 0.46
C LYS A 149 1.61 1.01 0.92
N GLU A 150 1.45 0.88 2.23
CA GLU A 150 0.29 0.20 2.84
C GLU A 150 -1.03 0.92 2.55
N GLN A 151 -1.05 2.25 2.64
CA GLN A 151 -2.25 3.02 2.32
C GLN A 151 -2.62 2.93 0.84
N VAL A 152 -1.61 3.01 -0.04
CA VAL A 152 -1.81 2.82 -1.49
C VAL A 152 -2.40 1.44 -1.78
N ARG A 153 -1.86 0.39 -1.15
CA ARG A 153 -2.38 -0.99 -1.29
C ARG A 153 -3.84 -1.08 -0.84
N ARG A 154 -4.17 -0.62 0.37
CA ARG A 154 -5.55 -0.63 0.88
C ARG A 154 -6.51 0.11 -0.04
N ARG A 155 -6.11 1.29 -0.54
CA ARG A 155 -6.95 2.04 -1.49
C ARG A 155 -7.15 1.31 -2.80
N ARG A 156 -6.13 0.61 -3.30
CA ARG A 156 -6.23 -0.22 -4.51
C ARG A 156 -7.28 -1.31 -4.36
N GLU A 157 -7.37 -1.94 -3.18
CA GLU A 157 -8.37 -2.95 -2.85
C GLU A 157 -9.81 -2.37 -2.77
N LEU A 158 -9.96 -1.13 -2.29
CA LEU A 158 -11.27 -0.47 -2.14
C LEU A 158 -11.79 0.19 -3.42
N ILE A 159 -10.93 0.51 -4.38
CA ILE A 159 -11.31 1.19 -5.63
C ILE A 159 -12.36 0.42 -6.44
N PRO A 160 -12.22 -0.91 -6.68
CA PRO A 160 -13.22 -1.68 -7.42
C PRO A 160 -14.61 -1.61 -6.80
N GLU A 161 -14.69 -1.79 -5.47
CA GLU A 161 -15.95 -1.71 -4.74
C GLU A 161 -16.55 -0.31 -4.81
N MET A 162 -15.74 0.73 -4.62
CA MET A 162 -16.17 2.12 -4.78
C MET A 162 -16.75 2.39 -6.18
N MET A 163 -16.13 1.83 -7.23
CA MET A 163 -16.59 1.98 -8.61
C MET A 163 -17.94 1.28 -8.82
N GLU A 164 -18.12 0.08 -8.27
CA GLU A 164 -19.37 -0.66 -8.35
C GLU A 164 -20.52 0.07 -7.64
N GLN A 165 -20.30 0.57 -6.42
CA GLN A 165 -21.30 1.37 -5.71
C GLN A 165 -21.69 2.64 -6.49
N ARG A 166 -20.72 3.28 -7.16
CA ARG A 166 -20.98 4.44 -8.05
C ARG A 166 -21.76 4.07 -9.30
N LYS A 167 -21.51 2.89 -9.87
CA LYS A 167 -22.26 2.36 -11.02
C LYS A 167 -23.72 2.10 -10.67
N GLN A 168 -23.98 1.67 -9.44
CA GLN A 168 -25.32 1.52 -8.86
C GLN A 168 -26.00 2.86 -8.51
N GLY A 169 -25.39 4.00 -8.85
CA GLY A 169 -25.94 5.34 -8.58
C GLY A 169 -25.72 5.85 -7.16
N LYS A 170 -25.03 5.11 -6.29
CA LYS A 170 -24.74 5.54 -4.92
C LYS A 170 -23.54 6.49 -4.89
N HIS A 171 -23.53 7.40 -3.91
CA HIS A 171 -22.39 8.29 -3.70
C HIS A 171 -21.35 7.64 -2.78
N ALA A 172 -20.35 6.98 -3.38
CA ALA A 172 -19.25 6.33 -2.66
C ALA A 172 -17.91 7.09 -2.75
N VAL A 173 -17.18 7.20 -1.64
CA VAL A 173 -15.90 7.91 -1.51
C VAL A 173 -14.97 7.13 -0.57
N ILE A 174 -13.69 7.01 -0.90
CA ILE A 174 -12.68 6.48 0.01
C ILE A 174 -12.11 7.63 0.85
N LYS A 175 -12.19 7.53 2.18
CA LYS A 175 -11.61 8.49 3.14
C LYS A 175 -10.93 7.71 4.27
N LEU A 176 -9.73 8.14 4.67
CA LEU A 176 -8.94 7.45 5.71
C LEU A 176 -8.82 5.92 5.49
N ASP A 177 -8.66 5.52 4.23
CA ASP A 177 -8.52 4.13 3.82
C ASP A 177 -9.75 3.25 4.15
N GLN A 178 -10.93 3.88 4.21
CA GLN A 178 -12.24 3.23 4.35
C GLN A 178 -13.18 3.70 3.24
N LEU A 179 -14.07 2.82 2.78
CA LEU A 179 -15.12 3.14 1.81
C LEU A 179 -16.36 3.70 2.52
N ILE A 180 -16.72 4.94 2.20
CA ILE A 180 -17.91 5.62 2.73
C ILE A 180 -18.96 5.74 1.64
N VAL A 181 -20.15 5.16 1.85
CA VAL A 181 -21.29 5.23 0.93
C VAL A 181 -22.39 6.09 1.57
N LYS A 182 -22.74 7.22 0.93
CA LYS A 182 -23.74 8.16 1.44
C LYS A 182 -25.10 7.45 1.64
N GLY A 183 -25.64 7.50 2.85
CA GLY A 183 -26.88 6.81 3.25
C GLY A 183 -26.66 5.51 4.04
N GLN A 184 -25.41 5.06 4.16
CA GLN A 184 -24.98 4.12 5.19
C GLN A 184 -24.00 4.89 6.07
N GLU A 185 -24.50 5.52 7.14
CA GLU A 185 -23.61 5.99 8.19
C GLU A 185 -23.04 4.74 8.86
N SER A 186 -21.76 4.47 8.61
CA SER A 186 -20.99 3.60 9.49
C SER A 186 -20.86 4.35 10.82
N ASN A 187 -21.78 4.07 11.75
CA ASN A 187 -21.57 4.33 13.17
C ASN A 187 -20.36 3.50 13.59
N GLU A 188 -19.18 4.07 13.51
CA GLU A 188 -17.98 3.55 14.15
C GLU A 188 -17.01 4.73 14.29
N ASP A 189 -17.19 5.46 15.39
CA ASP A 189 -16.11 6.15 16.08
C ASP A 189 -15.05 5.10 16.48
N GLU A 190 -14.26 4.65 15.51
CA GLU A 190 -13.02 3.94 15.79
C GLU A 190 -11.88 4.96 15.80
N THR A 191 -11.61 5.50 17.00
CA THR A 191 -10.25 5.83 17.45
C THR A 191 -9.27 4.83 16.84
N PRO A 192 -8.10 5.24 16.29
CA PRO A 192 -7.23 4.39 15.46
C PRO A 192 -7.04 2.97 16.02
N GLN A 193 -7.96 2.07 15.68
CA GLN A 193 -7.98 0.73 16.23
C GLN A 193 -6.91 -0.07 15.51
N GLU A 194 -6.25 -0.89 16.31
CA GLU A 194 -5.08 -1.66 16.01
C GLU A 194 -5.16 -2.33 14.65
N MET A 195 -4.07 -2.21 13.88
CA MET A 195 -3.88 -2.99 12.66
C MET A 195 -4.04 -4.49 12.97
N LYS A 196 -5.22 -5.05 12.66
CA LYS A 196 -5.43 -6.49 12.50
C LYS A 196 -4.70 -6.91 11.22
N VAL A 197 -3.39 -7.08 11.31
CA VAL A 197 -2.67 -7.95 10.39
C VAL A 197 -3.27 -9.33 10.60
N LYS A 198 -3.89 -9.91 9.56
CA LYS A 198 -4.23 -11.33 9.58
C LYS A 198 -2.92 -12.09 9.78
N THR A 199 -2.63 -12.48 11.01
CA THR A 199 -1.56 -13.41 11.32
C THR A 199 -1.92 -14.70 10.60
N VAL A 200 -1.25 -14.98 9.48
CA VAL A 200 -1.24 -16.31 8.92
C VAL A 200 -0.39 -17.14 9.88
N VAL A 201 -1.00 -17.60 10.97
CA VAL A 201 -0.44 -18.68 11.78
C VAL A 201 -0.55 -19.93 10.91
N PRO A 202 0.55 -20.59 10.54
CA PRO A 202 0.47 -21.84 9.80
C PRO A 202 -0.25 -22.86 10.70
N LYS A 203 -1.47 -23.24 10.31
CA LYS A 203 -2.19 -24.35 10.94
C LYS A 203 -1.38 -25.63 10.73
N LYS A 204 -1.13 -26.38 11.82
CA LYS A 204 -0.54 -27.73 11.79
C LYS A 204 -1.22 -28.57 10.70
N LYS A 205 -0.51 -28.82 9.59
CA LYS A 205 -0.86 -29.89 8.64
C LYS A 205 -0.01 -31.11 8.98
N LYS A 206 -0.67 -32.23 9.23
CA LYS A 206 -0.03 -33.54 9.34
C LYS A 206 0.41 -33.99 7.93
N ASN A 207 1.70 -34.34 7.85
CA ASN A 207 2.43 -35.26 6.96
C ASN A 207 2.12 -35.31 5.44
N ASN A 208 3.18 -35.18 4.63
CA ASN A 208 3.75 -36.31 3.86
C ASN A 208 5.13 -35.95 3.27
N ILE A 209 6.07 -36.90 3.36
CA ILE A 209 7.53 -36.74 3.20
C ILE A 209 8.03 -36.91 1.75
N GLU A 210 7.16 -37.05 0.75
CA GLU A 210 7.59 -37.34 -0.63
C GLU A 210 7.91 -36.13 -1.55
N ILE A 211 7.77 -34.88 -1.07
CA ILE A 211 7.95 -33.69 -1.94
C ILE A 211 9.40 -33.15 -1.92
N VAL A 212 10.20 -33.50 -0.91
CA VAL A 212 11.45 -32.78 -0.58
C VAL A 212 12.66 -33.14 -1.49
N ALA A 213 12.56 -34.18 -2.32
CA ALA A 213 13.68 -34.59 -3.17
C ALA A 213 13.72 -33.88 -4.54
N LYS A 214 12.59 -33.39 -5.07
CA LYS A 214 12.53 -32.76 -6.39
C LYS A 214 12.77 -31.25 -6.39
N GLU A 215 12.56 -30.56 -5.27
CA GLU A 215 12.68 -29.08 -5.21
C GLU A 215 14.12 -28.58 -5.01
N LYS A 216 15.08 -29.43 -4.63
CA LYS A 216 16.47 -28.98 -4.36
C LYS A 216 17.28 -28.65 -5.61
N GLU A 217 16.92 -29.19 -6.78
CA GLU A 217 17.62 -28.87 -8.04
C GLU A 217 17.08 -27.60 -8.72
N GLU A 218 15.83 -27.20 -8.46
CA GLU A 218 15.21 -26.01 -9.06
C GLU A 218 15.61 -24.70 -8.34
N ILE A 219 15.93 -24.78 -7.04
CA ILE A 219 16.23 -23.61 -6.19
C ILE A 219 17.61 -23.02 -6.51
N THR A 220 18.59 -23.83 -6.89
CA THR A 220 19.98 -23.35 -7.15
C THR A 220 20.14 -22.63 -8.50
N SER A 221 19.25 -22.87 -9.46
CA SER A 221 19.22 -22.15 -10.75
C SER A 221 18.49 -20.80 -10.68
N ASN A 222 17.46 -20.68 -9.84
CA ASN A 222 16.68 -19.44 -9.70
C ASN A 222 17.36 -18.34 -8.86
N GLU A 223 18.26 -18.70 -7.93
CA GLU A 223 18.97 -17.71 -7.09
C GLU A 223 19.97 -16.85 -7.87
N LYS A 224 20.54 -17.34 -8.98
CA LYS A 224 21.44 -16.55 -9.85
C LYS A 224 20.69 -15.58 -10.77
N GLN A 225 19.44 -15.88 -11.15
CA GLN A 225 18.62 -14.96 -11.95
C GLN A 225 17.98 -13.85 -11.11
N TRP A 226 17.70 -14.09 -9.82
CA TRP A 226 17.08 -13.11 -8.94
C TRP A 226 17.98 -11.89 -8.63
N LYS A 227 19.30 -12.07 -8.52
CA LYS A 227 20.19 -10.97 -8.07
C LYS A 227 20.50 -9.90 -9.12
N ILE A 228 20.32 -10.18 -10.42
CA ILE A 228 20.60 -9.22 -11.50
C ILE A 228 19.32 -8.47 -11.93
N GLY A 229 18.13 -9.03 -11.69
CA GLY A 229 16.85 -8.46 -12.16
C GLY A 229 16.07 -7.60 -11.16
N VAL A 230 16.50 -7.50 -9.90
CA VAL A 230 15.72 -6.84 -8.82
C VAL A 230 15.90 -5.32 -8.78
N GLN A 231 17.00 -4.77 -9.31
CA GLN A 231 17.25 -3.32 -9.29
C GLN A 231 16.51 -2.59 -10.43
N ASP A 232 16.42 -3.16 -11.63
CA ASP A 232 15.82 -2.50 -12.81
C ASP A 232 14.30 -2.70 -12.97
N LYS A 233 13.72 -3.76 -12.38
CA LYS A 233 12.28 -4.06 -12.50
C LYS A 233 11.40 -3.29 -11.51
N THR A 234 11.90 -3.05 -10.29
CA THR A 234 11.13 -2.39 -9.22
C THR A 234 10.82 -0.93 -9.53
N GLU A 235 11.75 -0.19 -10.14
CA GLU A 235 11.51 1.21 -10.52
C GLU A 235 10.57 1.34 -11.73
N HIS A 236 10.62 0.38 -12.66
CA HIS A 236 9.81 0.42 -13.88
C HIS A 236 8.36 -0.03 -13.64
N GLU A 237 8.13 -0.95 -12.69
CA GLU A 237 6.79 -1.33 -12.20
C GLU A 237 6.16 -0.22 -11.34
N GLU A 238 6.89 0.38 -10.38
CA GLU A 238 6.35 1.48 -9.55
C GLU A 238 5.85 2.66 -10.42
N GLN A 239 6.57 3.00 -11.51
CA GLN A 239 6.16 4.09 -12.40
C GLN A 239 5.00 3.75 -13.36
N ASN A 240 4.85 2.48 -13.76
CA ASN A 240 3.69 2.06 -14.53
C ASN A 240 2.44 1.97 -13.64
N GLU A 241 2.59 1.55 -12.38
CA GLU A 241 1.50 1.53 -11.40
C GLU A 241 0.97 2.93 -11.05
N LEU A 242 1.85 3.93 -10.91
CA LEU A 242 1.46 5.35 -10.70
C LEU A 242 0.69 5.92 -11.91
N LYS A 243 1.08 5.54 -13.13
CA LYS A 243 0.39 5.96 -14.37
C LYS A 243 -0.99 5.30 -14.54
N ASP A 244 -1.13 4.06 -14.11
CA ASP A 244 -2.41 3.35 -14.15
C ASP A 244 -3.39 3.83 -13.07
N GLN A 245 -2.89 4.14 -11.87
CA GLN A 245 -3.68 4.85 -10.84
C GLN A 245 -4.16 6.22 -11.34
N HIS A 246 -3.31 6.93 -12.08
CA HIS A 246 -3.64 8.22 -12.67
C HIS A 246 -4.73 8.13 -13.76
N LYS A 247 -4.68 7.13 -14.65
CA LYS A 247 -5.76 6.86 -15.64
C LYS A 247 -7.09 6.53 -14.98
N ILE A 248 -7.08 5.73 -13.91
CA ILE A 248 -8.29 5.34 -13.15
C ILE A 248 -8.87 6.55 -12.40
N TYR A 249 -8.04 7.42 -11.83
CA TYR A 249 -8.50 8.63 -11.15
C TYR A 249 -9.07 9.69 -12.13
N ILE A 250 -8.46 9.91 -13.29
CA ILE A 250 -8.99 10.86 -14.30
C ILE A 250 -10.36 10.39 -14.83
N SER A 251 -10.51 9.10 -15.15
CA SER A 251 -11.76 8.55 -15.67
C SER A 251 -12.93 8.66 -14.67
N THR A 252 -12.64 8.54 -13.36
CA THR A 252 -13.65 8.69 -12.29
C THR A 252 -14.03 10.13 -11.96
N ARG A 253 -13.24 11.14 -12.38
CA ARG A 253 -13.55 12.58 -12.18
C ARG A 253 -14.38 13.17 -13.33
N ASN A 254 -14.16 12.71 -14.57
CA ASN A 254 -14.87 13.17 -15.77
C ASN A 254 -16.32 12.65 -15.88
N SER A 255 -16.66 11.55 -15.21
CA SER A 255 -18.04 11.03 -15.14
C SER A 255 -19.02 11.96 -14.41
N LYS A 256 -18.52 12.84 -13.51
CA LYS A 256 -19.31 13.89 -12.82
C LYS A 256 -19.64 15.10 -13.72
N SER A 257 -18.89 15.34 -14.79
CA SER A 257 -19.14 16.47 -15.71
C SER A 257 -20.19 16.12 -16.78
N ARG A 258 -20.17 14.87 -17.28
CA ARG A 258 -21.17 14.39 -18.26
C ARG A 258 -22.59 14.30 -17.68
N THR A 259 -22.74 13.92 -16.41
CA THR A 259 -24.05 13.85 -15.72
C THR A 259 -24.66 15.24 -15.47
N LYS A 260 -23.85 16.25 -15.14
CA LYS A 260 -24.32 17.64 -15.00
C LYS A 260 -24.71 18.30 -16.33
N HIS A 261 -24.04 17.97 -17.43
CA HIS A 261 -24.42 18.51 -18.76
C HIS A 261 -25.71 17.88 -19.30
N LYS A 262 -25.94 16.58 -19.11
CA LYS A 262 -27.21 15.93 -19.46
C LYS A 262 -28.41 16.49 -18.68
N GLN A 263 -28.25 16.82 -17.40
CA GLN A 263 -29.34 17.41 -16.60
C GLN A 263 -29.65 18.88 -16.95
N LYS A 264 -28.69 19.66 -17.47
CA LYS A 264 -28.94 21.03 -17.95
C LYS A 264 -29.54 21.06 -19.37
N ALA A 265 -29.22 20.09 -20.23
CA ALA A 265 -29.79 19.98 -21.58
C ALA A 265 -31.24 19.46 -21.58
N SER A 266 -31.68 18.80 -20.50
CA SER A 266 -33.06 18.31 -20.31
C SER A 266 -34.01 19.34 -19.67
N ARG A 267 -33.52 20.54 -19.35
CA ARG A 267 -34.28 21.61 -18.67
C ARG A 267 -34.38 22.90 -19.51
N LYS A 268 -34.19 22.80 -20.83
CA LYS A 268 -34.50 23.85 -21.80
C LYS A 268 -35.48 23.31 -22.83
#